data_AF-E8WPB4-F1
#
_entry.id   AF-E8WPB4-F1
#
_cell.length_a   1.000
_cell.length_b   1.000
_cell.length_c   1.000
_cell.angle_alpha   90.00
_cell.angle_beta   90.00
_cell.angle_gamma   90.00
#
_symmetry.space_group_name_H-M   'P 1'
#
loop_
_entity.id
_entity.type
_entity.pdbx_description
1 polymer ?
#
loop_
_entity_poly.entity_id
_entity_poly.type
_entity_poly.pdbx_seq_one_letter_code
_entity_poly.pdbx_strand_id
1 'polypeptide(L)'
;MKIYPKDHFEVESALPAAEILAVLDAVVEPPKWFRWRAASGKKFFGEVSTDNFKIWRIISYRNSFLPIIEGRITPTISGSHIAVTLRLHGFVSLFMLFWLGGVSTGLVSFVTEVMRAKPGPLPLLLVPSGMFLFGVVMTSGCFWWEAKKTKPALIELLKGVERQPTMA
;
A
#
# COMPACT_ATOMS: atom_id res chain seq x y z
N MET A 1 13.53 2.17 -2.97
CA MET A 1 12.15 1.65 -2.89
C MET A 1 12.22 0.13 -2.98
N LYS A 2 11.41 -0.59 -2.20
CA LYS A 2 11.36 -2.06 -2.28
C LYS A 2 10.49 -2.45 -3.47
N ILE A 3 10.83 -3.55 -4.15
CA ILE A 3 10.01 -4.07 -5.27
C ILE A 3 8.65 -4.56 -4.75
N TYR A 4 8.62 -5.13 -3.54
CA TYR A 4 7.39 -5.58 -2.92
C TYR A 4 6.61 -4.39 -2.33
N PRO A 5 5.31 -4.21 -2.69
CA PRO A 5 4.47 -3.09 -2.26
C PRO A 5 3.99 -3.27 -0.81
N LYS A 6 4.96 -3.24 0.11
CA LYS A 6 4.75 -3.26 1.56
C LYS A 6 5.80 -2.39 2.22
N ASP A 7 5.35 -1.56 3.16
CA ASP A 7 6.22 -0.78 4.01
C ASP A 7 5.83 -0.93 5.47
N HIS A 8 6.80 -0.74 6.35
CA HIS A 8 6.60 -0.83 7.78
C HIS A 8 7.43 0.26 8.45
N PHE A 9 6.83 0.98 9.39
CA PHE A 9 7.48 2.02 10.16
C PHE A 9 6.81 2.16 11.52
N GLU A 10 7.55 2.72 12.47
CA GLU A 10 7.08 2.95 13.82
C GLU A 10 7.00 4.46 14.09
N VAL A 11 5.97 4.86 14.84
CA VAL A 11 5.74 6.24 15.24
C VAL A 11 5.69 6.31 16.75
N GLU A 12 6.53 7.17 17.32
CA GLU A 12 6.44 7.56 18.73
C GLU A 12 5.60 8.83 18.81
N SER A 13 4.57 8.83 19.64
CA SER A 13 3.72 10.00 19.89
C SER A 13 3.67 10.31 21.39
N ALA A 14 3.70 11.60 21.72
CA ALA A 14 3.48 12.05 23.09
C ALA A 14 2.00 11.94 23.52
N LEU A 15 1.10 11.65 22.57
CA LEU A 15 -0.32 11.54 22.85
C LEU A 15 -0.63 10.21 23.56
N PRO A 16 -1.46 10.21 24.61
CA PRO A 16 -2.00 8.99 25.19
C PRO A 16 -2.81 8.19 24.16
N ALA A 17 -2.87 6.87 24.31
CA ALA A 17 -3.57 6.01 23.36
C ALA A 17 -5.05 6.41 23.16
N ALA A 18 -5.73 6.84 24.23
CA ALA A 18 -7.11 7.34 24.14
C ALA A 18 -7.24 8.60 23.25
N GLU A 19 -6.26 9.51 23.28
CA GLU A 19 -6.26 10.69 22.42
C GLU A 19 -5.94 10.32 20.97
N ILE A 20 -5.03 9.35 20.74
CA ILE A 20 -4.77 8.82 19.40
C ILE A 20 -6.05 8.26 18.77
N LEU A 21 -6.82 7.47 19.52
CA LEU A 21 -8.10 6.93 19.07
C LEU A 21 -9.10 8.04 18.75
N ALA A 22 -9.24 9.03 19.64
CA ALA A 22 -10.14 10.16 19.41
C ALA A 22 -9.76 10.98 18.16
N VAL A 23 -8.47 11.19 17.93
CA VAL A 23 -7.96 11.87 16.73
C VAL A 23 -8.27 11.06 15.47
N LEU A 24 -8.08 9.73 15.51
CA LEU A 24 -8.43 8.85 14.39
C LEU A 24 -9.93 8.86 14.10
N ASP A 25 -10.78 8.71 15.11
CA ASP A 25 -12.25 8.77 14.96
C ASP A 25 -12.72 10.12 14.41
N ALA A 26 -12.04 11.21 14.78
CA ALA A 26 -12.32 12.54 14.26
C ALA A 26 -11.97 12.70 12.76
N VAL A 27 -11.18 11.83 12.15
CA VAL A 27 -10.77 11.95 10.73
C VAL A 27 -11.07 10.74 9.85
N VAL A 28 -11.46 9.61 10.46
CA VAL A 28 -11.86 8.37 9.79
C VAL A 28 -13.38 8.34 9.67
N GLU A 29 -13.89 8.07 8.48
CA GLU A 29 -15.30 7.69 8.29
C GLU A 29 -15.46 6.17 8.12
N PRO A 30 -16.60 5.58 8.54
CA PRO A 30 -16.85 4.17 8.33
C PRO A 30 -16.85 3.80 6.83
N PRO A 31 -16.52 2.55 6.47
CA PRO A 31 -16.51 2.11 5.08
C PRO A 31 -17.91 2.26 4.45
N LYS A 32 -17.97 2.91 3.29
CA LYS A 32 -19.21 3.08 2.51
C LYS A 32 -19.14 2.25 1.25
N TRP A 33 -20.18 1.45 1.01
CA TRP A 33 -20.32 0.62 -0.19
C TRP A 33 -20.50 1.44 -1.48
N PHE A 34 -21.12 2.63 -1.38
CA PHE A 34 -21.33 3.55 -2.50
C PHE A 34 -21.00 4.99 -2.09
N ARG A 35 -20.01 5.62 -2.75
CA ARG A 35 -19.68 7.05 -2.60
C ARG A 35 -20.16 7.82 -3.83
N TRP A 36 -21.39 8.34 -3.76
CA TRP A 36 -22.02 9.15 -4.81
C TRP A 36 -21.79 10.66 -4.64
N ARG A 37 -21.25 11.10 -3.50
CA ARG A 37 -21.01 12.52 -3.17
C ARG A 37 -19.59 12.74 -2.66
N ALA A 38 -19.03 13.92 -2.97
CA ALA A 38 -17.69 14.33 -2.56
C ALA A 38 -17.50 14.16 -1.05
N ALA A 39 -16.30 13.73 -0.66
CA ALA A 39 -15.91 13.38 0.69
C ALA A 39 -16.36 14.43 1.72
N SER A 40 -16.79 13.95 2.89
CA SER A 40 -17.21 14.72 4.08
C SER A 40 -16.11 15.63 4.68
N GLY A 41 -15.08 15.98 3.91
CA GLY A 41 -13.84 16.61 4.38
C GLY A 41 -12.89 15.66 5.13
N LYS A 42 -13.32 14.43 5.41
CA LYS A 42 -12.51 13.40 6.09
C LYS A 42 -11.34 12.96 5.22
N LYS A 43 -10.20 12.68 5.87
CA LYS A 43 -8.95 12.30 5.21
C LYS A 43 -8.84 10.79 5.00
N PHE A 44 -9.51 10.00 5.84
CA PHE A 44 -9.40 8.55 5.86
C PHE A 44 -10.77 7.88 5.96
N PHE A 45 -10.83 6.61 5.59
CA PHE A 45 -11.96 5.74 5.84
C PHE A 45 -11.52 4.36 6.29
N GLY A 46 -12.37 3.64 7.00
CA GLY A 46 -12.08 2.30 7.48
C GLY A 46 -12.55 2.12 8.92
N GLU A 47 -11.79 1.36 9.67
CA GLU A 47 -12.16 0.90 11.01
C GLU A 47 -11.07 1.30 12.02
N VAL A 48 -11.52 1.79 13.18
CA VAL A 48 -10.70 2.08 14.34
C VAL A 48 -11.23 1.21 15.48
N SER A 49 -10.34 0.46 16.13
CA SER A 49 -10.62 -0.41 17.26
C SER A 49 -9.88 0.09 18.50
N THR A 50 -10.01 -0.61 19.63
CA THR A 50 -9.44 -0.18 20.93
C THR A 50 -7.92 0.00 20.94
N ASP A 51 -7.17 -0.84 20.21
CA ASP A 51 -5.70 -0.84 20.19
C ASP A 51 -5.12 -0.91 18.76
N ASN A 52 -5.97 -0.82 17.74
CA ASN A 52 -5.57 -0.99 16.36
C ASN A 52 -6.49 -0.23 15.41
N PHE A 53 -6.02 -0.02 14.19
CA PHE A 53 -6.81 0.59 13.13
C PHE A 53 -6.46 -0.02 11.77
N LYS A 54 -7.45 -0.03 10.88
CA LYS A 54 -7.32 -0.44 9.48
C LYS A 54 -8.05 0.55 8.60
N ILE A 55 -7.29 1.41 7.94
CA ILE A 55 -7.81 2.56 7.22
C ILE A 55 -7.19 2.72 5.83
N TRP A 56 -7.81 3.56 5.03
CA TRP A 56 -7.40 3.95 3.69
C TRP A 56 -7.52 5.45 3.54
N ARG A 57 -6.68 6.05 2.70
CA ARG A 57 -6.86 7.46 2.33
C ARG A 57 -8.09 7.63 1.45
N ILE A 58 -8.82 8.71 1.69
CA ILE A 58 -9.83 9.18 0.76
C ILE A 58 -9.11 9.93 -0.37
N ILE A 59 -9.21 9.41 -1.58
CA ILE A 59 -8.64 9.98 -2.80
C ILE A 59 -9.74 10.41 -3.77
N SER A 60 -9.47 11.40 -4.62
CA SER A 60 -10.42 11.92 -5.62
C SER A 60 -10.49 11.08 -6.90
N TYR A 61 -9.63 10.07 -7.03
CA TYR A 61 -9.50 9.22 -8.22
C TYR A 61 -9.56 7.74 -7.83
N ARG A 62 -9.47 6.83 -8.81
CA ARG A 62 -9.46 5.38 -8.56
C ARG A 62 -8.03 4.83 -8.59
N ASN A 63 -7.65 4.12 -7.53
CA ASN A 63 -6.38 3.43 -7.45
C ASN A 63 -6.56 2.09 -6.75
N SER A 64 -6.52 0.99 -7.50
CA SER A 64 -6.58 -0.36 -6.91
C SER A 64 -5.31 -0.71 -6.12
N PHE A 65 -4.22 0.02 -6.36
CA PHE A 65 -2.95 -0.14 -5.64
C PHE A 65 -2.84 0.75 -4.40
N LEU A 66 -3.94 1.37 -3.97
CA LEU A 66 -3.96 2.20 -2.77
C LEU A 66 -3.55 1.35 -1.54
N PRO A 67 -2.56 1.81 -0.75
CA PRO A 67 -2.15 1.09 0.45
C PRO A 67 -3.29 0.97 1.46
N ILE A 68 -3.46 -0.23 2.02
CA ILE A 68 -4.13 -0.43 3.31
C ILE A 68 -3.15 0.05 4.38
N ILE A 69 -3.65 0.84 5.32
CA ILE A 69 -2.90 1.34 6.47
C ILE A 69 -3.38 0.55 7.69
N GLU A 70 -2.52 -0.30 8.23
CA GLU A 70 -2.78 -1.06 9.44
C GLU A 70 -1.86 -0.55 10.54
N GLY A 71 -2.42 -0.16 11.69
CA GLY A 71 -1.66 0.31 12.84
C GLY A 71 -2.05 -0.41 14.11
N ARG A 72 -1.06 -0.64 14.98
CA ARG A 72 -1.25 -1.13 16.35
C ARG A 72 -0.71 -0.07 17.32
N ILE A 73 -1.55 0.33 18.27
CA ILE A 73 -1.28 1.36 19.27
C ILE A 73 -0.93 0.65 20.58
N THR A 74 0.25 0.94 21.11
CA THR A 74 0.73 0.42 22.39
C THR A 74 0.97 1.61 23.33
N PRO A 75 0.29 1.71 24.48
CA PRO A 75 0.55 2.75 25.46
C PRO A 75 1.99 2.68 25.98
N THR A 76 2.62 3.83 26.22
CA THR A 76 3.93 3.95 26.86
C THR A 76 3.87 4.93 28.02
N ILE A 77 4.95 5.02 28.82
CA ILE A 77 5.03 5.96 29.94
C ILE A 77 4.91 7.42 29.47
N SER A 78 5.43 7.72 28.27
CA SER A 78 5.51 9.06 27.70
C SER A 78 4.48 9.34 26.60
N GLY A 79 3.50 8.45 26.39
CA GLY A 79 2.49 8.59 25.34
C GLY A 79 2.10 7.25 24.71
N SER A 80 2.36 7.10 23.42
CA SER A 80 2.02 5.90 22.65
C SER A 80 3.08 5.56 21.61
N HIS A 81 3.31 4.26 21.43
CA HIS A 81 4.04 3.68 20.31
C HIS A 81 3.06 3.12 19.30
N ILE A 82 3.22 3.47 18.02
CA ILE A 82 2.34 3.03 16.94
C ILE A 82 3.16 2.31 15.88
N ALA A 83 2.97 1.00 15.77
CA ALA A 83 3.54 0.18 14.71
C ALA A 83 2.62 0.20 13.49
N VAL A 84 3.08 0.76 12.36
CA VAL A 84 2.28 0.95 11.15
C VAL A 84 2.80 0.09 10.01
N THR A 85 1.89 -0.57 9.30
CA THR A 85 2.14 -1.32 8.07
C THR A 85 1.31 -0.75 6.94
N LEU A 86 1.98 -0.39 5.85
CA LEU A 86 1.35 -0.08 4.56
C LEU A 86 1.46 -1.31 3.69
N ARG A 87 0.34 -1.80 3.14
CA ARG A 87 0.37 -2.98 2.26
C ARG A 87 -0.66 -2.91 1.16
N LEU A 88 -0.36 -3.56 0.04
CA LEU A 88 -1.31 -3.76 -1.04
C LEU A 88 -2.48 -4.65 -0.60
N HIS A 89 -3.66 -4.43 -1.19
CA HIS A 89 -4.83 -5.28 -0.95
C HIS A 89 -4.56 -6.71 -1.43
N GLY A 90 -4.87 -7.71 -0.59
CA GLY A 90 -4.53 -9.12 -0.88
C GLY A 90 -5.08 -9.63 -2.21
N PHE A 91 -6.34 -9.29 -2.52
CA PHE A 91 -6.94 -9.61 -3.82
C PHE A 91 -6.18 -9.00 -5.01
N VAL A 92 -5.71 -7.75 -4.89
CA VAL A 92 -4.96 -7.07 -5.96
C VAL A 92 -3.58 -7.72 -6.10
N SER A 93 -2.93 -8.06 -4.99
CA SER A 93 -1.67 -8.82 -5.00
C SER A 93 -1.83 -10.18 -5.70
N LEU A 94 -2.91 -10.92 -5.42
CA LEU A 94 -3.20 -12.20 -6.05
C LEU A 94 -3.50 -12.06 -7.55
N PHE A 95 -4.31 -11.06 -7.92
CA PHE A 95 -4.61 -10.74 -9.31
C PHE A 95 -3.34 -10.41 -10.09
N MET A 96 -2.46 -9.57 -9.53
CA MET A 96 -1.19 -9.20 -10.14
C MET A 96 -0.26 -10.40 -10.28
N LEU A 97 -0.22 -11.28 -9.27
CA LEU A 97 0.56 -12.52 -9.33
C LEU A 97 0.07 -13.43 -10.47
N PHE A 98 -1.25 -13.63 -10.57
CA PHE A 98 -1.85 -14.43 -11.64
C PHE A 98 -1.58 -13.82 -13.02
N TRP A 99 -1.80 -12.52 -13.17
CA TRP A 99 -1.61 -11.82 -14.43
C TRP A 99 -0.14 -11.83 -14.88
N LEU A 100 0.80 -11.47 -14.00
CA LEU A 100 2.24 -11.52 -14.30
C LEU A 100 2.73 -12.95 -14.49
N GLY A 101 2.13 -13.93 -13.83
CA GLY A 101 2.36 -15.36 -14.06
C GLY A 101 2.01 -15.77 -15.49
N GLY A 102 0.83 -15.38 -15.98
CA GLY A 102 0.43 -15.63 -17.37
C GLY A 102 1.29 -14.89 -18.40
N VAL A 103 1.71 -13.66 -18.11
CA VAL A 103 2.67 -12.95 -18.98
C VAL A 103 4.02 -13.69 -19.01
N SER A 104 4.47 -14.20 -17.87
CA SER A 104 5.72 -14.98 -17.74
C SER A 104 5.68 -16.27 -18.55
N THR A 105 4.54 -16.96 -18.66
CA THR A 105 4.45 -18.18 -19.50
C THR A 105 4.68 -17.89 -20.98
N GLY A 106 4.24 -16.71 -21.46
CA GLY A 106 4.55 -16.25 -22.81
C GLY A 106 6.05 -16.01 -23.02
N LEU A 107 6.70 -15.39 -22.03
CA LEU A 107 8.16 -15.18 -22.04
C LEU A 107 8.94 -16.49 -22.08
N VAL A 108 8.58 -17.45 -21.24
CA VAL A 108 9.24 -18.78 -21.20
C VAL A 108 9.06 -19.54 -22.51
N SER A 109 7.85 -19.50 -23.09
CA SER A 109 7.56 -20.16 -24.37
C SER A 109 8.45 -19.59 -25.48
N PHE A 110 8.55 -18.27 -25.56
CA PHE A 110 9.43 -17.60 -26.52
C PHE A 110 10.91 -17.96 -26.32
N VAL A 111 11.42 -17.89 -25.09
CA VAL A 111 12.83 -18.25 -24.77
C VAL A 111 13.11 -19.69 -25.21
N THR A 112 12.16 -20.60 -24.98
CA THR A 112 12.27 -22.00 -25.39
C THR A 112 12.35 -22.16 -26.91
N GLU A 113 11.58 -21.39 -27.68
CA GLU A 113 11.62 -21.41 -29.15
C GLU A 113 12.95 -20.89 -29.71
N VAL A 114 13.47 -19.80 -29.13
CA VAL A 114 14.79 -19.25 -29.49
C VAL A 114 15.90 -20.26 -29.21
N MET A 115 15.88 -20.91 -28.05
CA MET A 115 16.83 -21.98 -27.71
C MET A 115 16.74 -23.18 -28.67
N ARG A 116 15.58 -23.42 -29.27
CA ARG A 116 15.35 -24.45 -30.29
C ARG A 116 15.74 -24.00 -31.71
N ALA A 117 16.46 -22.89 -31.84
CA ALA A 117 16.95 -22.31 -33.11
C ALA A 117 15.84 -21.97 -34.12
N LYS A 118 14.60 -21.77 -33.66
CA LYS A 118 13.53 -21.21 -34.48
C LYS A 118 13.48 -19.72 -34.21
N PRO A 119 13.96 -18.85 -35.11
CA PRO A 119 13.79 -17.42 -34.93
C PRO A 119 12.30 -17.09 -34.97
N GLY A 120 11.71 -16.90 -33.79
CA GLY A 120 10.37 -16.36 -33.66
C GLY A 120 10.36 -14.87 -34.00
N PRO A 121 9.25 -14.31 -34.52
CA PRO A 121 9.17 -12.89 -34.84
C PRO A 121 9.40 -12.02 -33.59
N LEU A 122 10.26 -11.01 -33.72
CA LEU A 122 10.65 -10.06 -32.66
C LEU A 122 9.47 -9.51 -31.80
N PRO A 123 8.29 -9.21 -32.38
CA PRO A 123 7.10 -8.80 -31.60
C PRO A 123 6.66 -9.79 -30.52
N LEU A 124 6.90 -11.10 -30.67
CA LEU A 124 6.57 -12.12 -29.66
C LEU A 124 7.39 -11.98 -28.37
N LEU A 125 8.56 -11.32 -28.42
CA LEU A 125 9.37 -11.03 -27.23
C LEU A 125 9.04 -9.67 -26.64
N LEU A 126 8.93 -8.65 -27.50
CA LEU A 126 8.78 -7.27 -27.06
C LEU A 126 7.45 -7.05 -26.32
N VAL A 127 6.35 -7.67 -26.79
CA VAL A 127 5.04 -7.47 -26.19
C VAL A 127 4.96 -8.04 -24.76
N PRO A 128 5.26 -9.34 -24.50
CA PRO A 128 5.22 -9.88 -23.14
C PRO A 128 6.25 -9.22 -22.21
N SER A 129 7.44 -8.88 -22.72
CA SER A 129 8.48 -8.20 -21.93
C SER A 129 8.03 -6.81 -21.49
N GLY A 130 7.45 -6.04 -22.42
CA GLY A 130 6.88 -4.73 -22.16
C GLY A 130 5.72 -4.80 -21.18
N MET A 131 4.80 -5.76 -21.35
CA MET A 131 3.67 -5.98 -20.44
C MET A 131 4.12 -6.36 -19.03
N PHE A 132 5.12 -7.23 -18.90
CA PHE A 132 5.65 -7.64 -17.60
C PHE A 132 6.27 -6.46 -16.86
N LEU A 133 7.18 -5.73 -17.53
CA LEU A 133 7.81 -4.54 -16.97
C LEU A 133 6.75 -3.50 -16.59
N PHE A 134 5.78 -3.26 -17.47
CA PHE A 134 4.68 -2.34 -17.22
C PHE A 134 3.88 -2.73 -15.97
N GLY A 135 3.52 -4.01 -15.82
CA GLY A 135 2.77 -4.48 -14.66
C GLY A 135 3.54 -4.29 -13.34
N VAL A 136 4.84 -4.56 -13.32
CA VAL A 136 5.71 -4.36 -12.14
C VAL A 136 5.85 -2.87 -11.80
N VAL A 137 6.13 -2.03 -12.80
CA VAL A 137 6.32 -0.59 -12.62
C VAL A 137 5.02 0.09 -12.20
N MET A 138 3.89 -0.25 -12.83
CA MET A 138 2.58 0.30 -12.48
C MET A 138 2.20 -0.07 -11.04
N THR A 139 2.32 -1.34 -10.66
CA THR A 139 1.97 -1.80 -9.30
C THR A 139 2.82 -1.11 -8.25
N SER A 140 4.14 -1.11 -8.44
CA SER A 140 5.07 -0.52 -7.48
C SER A 140 4.92 1.01 -7.46
N GLY A 141 4.84 1.64 -8.62
CA GLY A 141 4.72 3.08 -8.76
C GLY A 141 3.45 3.63 -8.13
N CYS A 142 2.29 3.07 -8.46
CA CYS A 142 1.01 3.51 -7.90
C CYS A 142 0.92 3.29 -6.38
N PHE A 143 1.48 2.18 -5.87
CA PHE A 143 1.53 1.93 -4.43
C PHE A 143 2.46 2.91 -3.72
N TRP A 144 3.72 3.02 -4.16
CA TRP A 144 4.74 3.83 -3.48
C TRP A 144 4.44 5.33 -3.54
N TRP A 145 3.83 5.79 -4.63
CA TRP A 145 3.36 7.17 -4.75
C TRP A 145 2.36 7.51 -3.64
N GLU A 146 1.37 6.65 -3.42
CA GLU A 146 0.39 6.86 -2.37
C GLU A 146 0.96 6.59 -0.97
N ALA A 147 1.86 5.62 -0.81
CA ALA A 147 2.55 5.37 0.46
C ALA A 147 3.37 6.60 0.91
N LYS A 148 4.11 7.24 0.00
CA LYS A 148 4.89 8.46 0.26
C LYS A 148 4.05 9.65 0.71
N LYS A 149 2.81 9.75 0.26
CA LYS A 149 1.87 10.78 0.72
C LYS A 149 1.20 10.41 2.04
N THR A 150 0.95 9.12 2.24
CA THR A 150 0.24 8.59 3.41
C THR A 150 1.07 8.70 4.67
N LYS A 151 2.34 8.28 4.61
CA LYS A 151 3.23 8.24 5.76
C LYS A 151 3.35 9.59 6.49
N PRO A 152 3.75 10.71 5.84
CA PRO A 152 3.86 12.00 6.50
C PRO A 152 2.50 12.49 7.02
N ALA A 153 1.42 12.31 6.25
CA ALA A 153 0.08 12.71 6.68
C ALA A 153 -0.40 11.96 7.93
N LEU A 154 -0.01 10.68 8.08
CA LEU A 154 -0.32 9.89 9.28
C LEU A 154 0.55 10.34 10.46
N ILE A 155 1.86 10.54 10.25
CA ILE A 155 2.77 11.00 11.31
C ILE A 155 2.32 12.36 11.86
N GLU A 156 1.97 13.29 10.97
CA GLU A 156 1.44 14.61 11.34
C GLU A 156 0.12 14.49 12.12
N LEU A 157 -0.81 13.65 11.66
CA LEU A 157 -2.08 13.41 12.34
C LEU A 157 -1.85 12.89 13.77
N LEU A 158 -0.92 11.96 13.95
CA LEU A 158 -0.60 11.36 15.23
C LEU A 158 0.28 12.26 16.12
N LYS A 159 0.65 13.46 15.64
CA LYS A 159 1.63 14.36 16.28
C LYS A 159 2.89 13.62 16.72
N GLY A 160 3.33 12.66 15.90
CA GLY A 160 4.40 11.74 16.23
C GLY A 160 5.69 12.03 15.47
N VAL A 161 6.73 11.27 15.82
CA VAL A 161 8.01 11.22 15.11
C VAL A 161 8.26 9.78 14.68
N GLU A 162 8.71 9.60 13.44
CA GLU A 162 9.12 8.27 12.98
C GLU A 162 10.35 7.81 13.77
N ARG A 163 10.25 6.64 14.39
CA ARG A 163 11.39 6.01 15.05
C ARG A 163 12.27 5.39 13.99
N GLN A 164 13.55 5.79 13.95
CA GLN A 164 14.51 5.10 13.10
C GLN A 164 14.67 3.66 13.59
N PRO A 165 14.68 2.66 12.69
CA PRO A 165 14.92 1.29 13.09
C PRO A 165 16.25 1.23 13.84
N THR A 166 16.20 0.77 15.10
CA THR A 166 17.42 0.57 15.89
C THR A 166 18.26 -0.44 15.11
N MET A 167 19.40 -0.01 14.58
CA MET A 167 20.37 -0.92 13.98
C MET A 167 20.83 -1.86 15.09
N ALA A 168 20.29 -3.07 15.08
CA ALA A 168 20.74 -4.19 15.89
C ALA A 168 21.82 -4.96 15.14
#